data_AF-A0A972IND4-F1
#
_entry.id   AF-A0A972IND4-F1
#
_cell.length_a   1.000
_cell.length_b   1.000
_cell.length_c   1.000
_cell.angle_alpha   90.00
_cell.angle_beta   90.00
_cell.angle_gamma   90.00
#
_symmetry.space_group_name_H-M   'P 1'
#
loop_
_entity.id
_entity.type
_entity.pdbx_description
1 polymer ?
#
loop_
_entity_poly.entity_id
_entity_poly.type
_entity_poly.pdbx_seq_one_letter_code
_entity_poly.pdbx_strand_id
1 'polypeptide(L)'
;MVLRIGLFLISMLFLTNSLLADFKTVLTKYFETCPAAVTTELVWQNANDEYNAALLKASSKLDILLADVARYEKQLSYYTKKWELIDDLIGALLDWKLSQIEKNIAEVEYNMYSEDYTNKQKAFTYGGVSEQDVQIALIRRDLHLAELDYYKNYRIQLESYLKETLSIAEIPTISLPLTSLPILNEETQKKAKDGSIEIKIAQSSNEIEMTRYRLSSAGMTTAYQADYSKRMAKIHELNIISLEQDLYFDLSRYYEGLKIATARLKASVDEKNLQLNQLPKVQEAHTKGYITANDYYKKLLEIYEYDRTAHHAEYEYLQSLISFLKQSYADPIAVFPLYVQTK
;
A
#
# COMPACT_ATOMS: atom_id res chain seq x y z
N MET A 1 33.42 9.41 -39.52
CA MET A 1 33.54 9.09 -38.08
C MET A 1 32.54 9.87 -37.23
N VAL A 2 32.41 11.19 -37.42
CA VAL A 2 31.47 12.06 -36.67
C VAL A 2 30.00 11.62 -36.76
N LEU A 3 29.54 11.14 -37.93
CA LEU A 3 28.16 10.67 -38.11
C LEU A 3 27.84 9.36 -37.35
N ARG A 4 28.83 8.50 -37.12
CA ARG A 4 28.67 7.23 -36.38
C ARG A 4 28.68 7.44 -34.87
N ILE A 5 29.41 8.45 -34.39
CA ILE A 5 29.40 8.87 -32.99
C ILE A 5 28.10 9.61 -32.67
N GLY A 6 27.56 10.41 -33.60
CA GLY A 6 26.26 11.07 -33.44
C GLY A 6 25.10 10.09 -33.35
N LEU A 7 25.07 9.06 -34.21
CA LEU A 7 24.06 7.98 -34.10
C LEU A 7 24.23 7.15 -32.83
N PHE A 8 25.46 6.89 -32.37
CA PHE A 8 25.74 6.20 -31.11
C PHE A 8 25.27 7.02 -29.89
N LEU A 9 25.50 8.34 -29.88
CA LEU A 9 25.04 9.25 -28.84
C LEU A 9 23.53 9.45 -28.85
N ILE A 10 22.88 9.47 -30.02
CA ILE A 10 21.42 9.51 -30.15
C ILE A 10 20.82 8.18 -29.69
N SER A 11 21.40 7.03 -30.04
CA SER A 11 20.96 5.73 -29.52
C SER A 11 21.23 5.59 -28.02
N MET A 12 22.29 6.22 -27.47
CA MET A 12 22.52 6.33 -26.02
C MET A 12 21.49 7.26 -25.36
N LEU A 13 21.12 8.38 -25.98
CA LEU A 13 20.06 9.28 -25.49
C LEU A 13 18.67 8.63 -25.53
N PHE A 14 18.42 7.70 -26.45
CA PHE A 14 17.20 6.90 -26.47
C PHE A 14 17.26 5.66 -25.57
N LEU A 15 18.45 5.12 -25.28
CA LEU A 15 18.65 4.06 -24.27
C LEU A 15 18.70 4.59 -22.83
N THR A 16 19.07 5.85 -22.60
CA THR A 16 18.95 6.51 -21.28
C THR A 16 17.53 7.01 -21.00
N ASN A 17 16.65 7.02 -22.00
CA ASN A 17 15.21 7.18 -21.81
C ASN A 17 14.47 5.84 -21.72
N SER A 18 15.21 4.71 -21.72
CA SER A 18 14.61 3.42 -21.42
C SER A 18 14.39 3.29 -19.91
N LEU A 19 13.13 3.50 -19.53
CA LEU A 19 12.37 2.55 -18.72
C LEU A 19 12.75 2.39 -17.24
N LEU A 20 13.21 3.45 -16.58
CA LEU A 20 12.76 3.63 -15.19
C LEU A 20 11.38 4.27 -15.27
N ALA A 21 10.33 3.45 -15.23
CA ALA A 21 9.00 3.98 -15.02
C ALA A 21 8.99 4.63 -13.64
N ASP A 22 8.86 5.96 -13.57
CA ASP A 22 8.55 6.66 -12.32
C ASP A 22 7.38 5.92 -11.67
N PHE A 23 7.42 5.72 -10.35
CA PHE A 23 6.31 5.08 -9.63
C PHE A 23 4.98 5.75 -9.98
N LYS A 24 4.99 7.07 -10.24
CA LYS A 24 3.83 7.79 -10.79
C LYS A 24 3.35 7.23 -12.13
N THR A 25 4.25 6.95 -13.07
CA THR A 25 3.95 6.35 -14.38
C THR A 25 3.44 4.92 -14.23
N VAL A 26 4.03 4.11 -13.33
CA VAL A 26 3.54 2.75 -13.04
C VAL A 26 2.12 2.80 -12.49
N LEU A 27 1.88 3.66 -11.50
CA LEU A 27 0.57 3.85 -10.89
C LEU A 27 -0.47 4.33 -11.91
N THR A 28 -0.11 5.31 -12.73
CA THR A 28 -0.99 5.85 -13.79
C THR A 28 -1.34 4.75 -14.79
N LYS A 29 -0.34 4.02 -15.29
CA LYS A 29 -0.56 2.90 -16.21
C LYS A 29 -1.38 1.78 -15.58
N TYR A 30 -1.17 1.47 -14.31
CA TYR A 30 -1.96 0.49 -13.59
C TYR A 30 -3.43 0.88 -13.54
N PHE A 31 -3.75 2.14 -13.24
CA PHE A 31 -5.13 2.63 -13.31
C PHE A 31 -5.71 2.61 -14.73
N GLU A 32 -4.90 2.89 -15.75
CA GLU A 32 -5.33 2.87 -17.16
C GLU A 32 -5.57 1.45 -17.70
N THR A 33 -4.90 0.43 -17.13
CA THR A 33 -4.93 -0.95 -17.63
C THR A 33 -5.74 -1.90 -16.74
N CYS A 34 -5.94 -1.56 -15.46
CA CYS A 34 -6.71 -2.37 -14.54
C CYS A 34 -8.22 -2.29 -14.88
N PRO A 35 -8.89 -3.41 -15.22
CA PRO A 35 -10.30 -3.39 -15.61
C PRO A 35 -11.22 -2.77 -14.55
N ALA A 36 -10.93 -3.01 -13.27
CA ALA A 36 -11.69 -2.45 -12.15
C ALA A 36 -11.52 -0.93 -12.05
N ALA A 37 -10.31 -0.41 -12.27
CA ALA A 37 -10.05 1.03 -12.30
C ALA A 37 -10.78 1.70 -13.45
N VAL A 38 -10.61 1.17 -14.67
CA VAL A 38 -11.21 1.69 -15.90
C VAL A 38 -12.73 1.72 -15.80
N THR A 39 -13.34 0.63 -15.32
CA THR A 39 -14.80 0.56 -15.14
C THR A 39 -15.28 1.64 -14.17
N THR A 40 -14.58 1.82 -13.06
CA THR A 40 -14.97 2.81 -12.03
C THR A 40 -14.79 4.24 -12.55
N GLU A 41 -13.74 4.49 -13.34
CA GLU A 41 -13.51 5.78 -13.98
C GLU A 41 -14.60 6.12 -15.00
N LEU A 42 -15.00 5.17 -15.85
CA LEU A 42 -16.07 5.38 -16.83
C LEU A 42 -17.42 5.65 -16.15
N VAL A 43 -17.74 4.94 -15.06
CA VAL A 43 -18.95 5.20 -14.27
C VAL A 43 -18.93 6.61 -13.69
N TRP A 44 -17.77 7.06 -13.21
CA TRP A 44 -17.62 8.43 -12.72
C TRP A 44 -17.76 9.46 -13.84
N GLN A 45 -17.03 9.30 -14.96
CA GLN A 45 -17.12 10.22 -16.10
C GLN A 45 -18.56 10.36 -16.63
N ASN A 46 -19.28 9.23 -16.77
CA ASN A 46 -20.69 9.26 -17.17
C ASN A 46 -21.56 10.06 -16.20
N ALA A 47 -21.38 9.89 -14.88
CA ALA A 47 -22.13 10.66 -13.88
C ALA A 47 -21.80 12.16 -13.94
N ASN A 48 -20.56 12.52 -14.28
CA ASN A 48 -20.18 13.91 -14.49
C ASN A 48 -20.81 14.50 -15.77
N ASP A 49 -20.90 13.73 -16.85
CA ASP A 49 -21.56 14.14 -18.09
C ASP A 49 -23.07 14.28 -17.90
N GLU A 50 -23.69 13.35 -17.18
CA GLU A 50 -25.10 13.44 -16.77
C GLU A 50 -25.37 14.68 -15.92
N TYR A 51 -24.47 14.99 -14.98
CA TYR A 51 -24.54 16.21 -14.19
C TYR A 51 -24.46 17.47 -15.07
N ASN A 52 -23.50 17.54 -16.00
CA ASN A 52 -23.37 18.68 -16.92
C ASN A 52 -24.60 18.84 -17.81
N ALA A 53 -25.18 17.73 -18.28
CA ALA A 53 -26.43 17.75 -19.02
C ALA A 53 -27.62 18.21 -18.16
N ALA A 54 -27.67 17.80 -16.87
CA ALA A 54 -28.68 18.25 -15.92
C ALA A 54 -28.56 19.75 -15.65
N LEU A 55 -27.35 20.29 -15.48
CA LEU A 55 -27.12 21.73 -15.30
C LEU A 55 -27.68 22.55 -16.47
N LEU A 56 -27.47 22.10 -17.71
CA LEU A 56 -27.95 22.78 -18.91
C LEU A 56 -29.48 22.77 -19.04
N LYS A 57 -30.14 21.78 -18.43
CA LYS A 57 -31.60 21.58 -18.46
C LYS A 57 -32.29 22.03 -17.18
N ALA A 58 -31.51 22.40 -16.15
CA ALA A 58 -32.04 22.66 -14.82
C ALA A 58 -32.98 23.86 -14.85
N SER A 59 -34.21 23.63 -14.41
CA SER A 59 -35.25 24.66 -14.34
C SER A 59 -35.27 25.35 -12.97
N SER A 60 -34.59 24.76 -11.98
CA SER A 60 -34.60 25.22 -10.60
C SER A 60 -33.30 24.90 -9.87
N LYS A 61 -33.03 25.61 -8.76
CA LYS A 61 -31.93 25.29 -7.84
C LYS A 61 -32.04 23.86 -7.30
N LEU A 62 -33.26 23.35 -7.13
CA LEU A 62 -33.50 22.00 -6.60
C LEU A 62 -32.99 20.92 -7.57
N ASP A 63 -33.18 21.10 -8.87
CA ASP A 63 -32.69 20.17 -9.90
C ASP A 63 -31.16 20.07 -9.88
N ILE A 64 -30.49 21.22 -9.71
CA ILE A 64 -29.02 21.30 -9.61
C ILE A 64 -28.53 20.55 -8.37
N LEU A 65 -29.14 20.78 -7.20
CA LEU A 65 -28.71 20.14 -5.96
C LEU A 65 -28.90 18.63 -5.98
N LEU A 66 -30.00 18.13 -6.59
CA LEU A 66 -30.23 16.69 -6.75
C LEU A 66 -29.17 16.07 -7.67
N ALA A 67 -28.80 16.76 -8.76
CA ALA A 67 -27.73 16.32 -9.64
C ALA A 67 -26.35 16.35 -8.94
N ASP A 68 -26.07 17.35 -8.09
CA ASP A 68 -24.85 17.41 -7.29
C ASP A 68 -24.73 16.18 -6.36
N VAL A 69 -25.79 15.80 -5.65
CA VAL A 69 -25.79 14.61 -4.77
C VAL A 69 -25.46 13.35 -5.55
N ALA A 70 -26.17 13.09 -6.66
CA ALA A 70 -25.93 11.91 -7.50
C ALA A 70 -24.49 11.87 -8.03
N ARG A 71 -23.94 13.02 -8.43
CA ARG A 71 -22.55 13.15 -8.87
C ARG A 71 -21.58 12.83 -7.74
N TYR A 72 -21.79 13.40 -6.55
CA TYR A 72 -20.92 13.19 -5.40
C TYR A 72 -20.92 11.73 -4.91
N GLU A 73 -22.05 11.03 -4.92
CA GLU A 73 -22.11 9.61 -4.57
C GLU A 73 -21.22 8.75 -5.49
N LYS A 74 -21.23 9.05 -6.80
CA LYS A 74 -20.37 8.37 -7.78
C LYS A 74 -18.90 8.76 -7.61
N GLN A 75 -18.63 10.02 -7.31
CA GLN A 75 -17.28 10.50 -7.00
C GLN A 75 -16.71 9.80 -5.75
N LEU A 76 -17.50 9.63 -4.69
CA LEU A 76 -17.08 8.93 -3.46
C LEU A 76 -16.70 7.47 -3.74
N SER A 77 -17.52 6.76 -4.52
CA SER A 77 -17.23 5.39 -4.93
C SER A 77 -15.93 5.31 -5.75
N TYR A 78 -15.71 6.27 -6.65
CA TYR A 78 -14.49 6.36 -7.45
C TYR A 78 -13.23 6.55 -6.60
N TYR A 79 -13.24 7.51 -5.67
CA TYR A 79 -12.12 7.74 -4.76
C TYR A 79 -11.84 6.55 -3.86
N THR A 80 -12.89 5.92 -3.32
CA THR A 80 -12.76 4.72 -2.49
C THR A 80 -12.08 3.59 -3.25
N LYS A 81 -12.54 3.30 -4.47
CA LYS A 81 -11.95 2.24 -5.30
C LYS A 81 -10.50 2.54 -5.67
N LYS A 82 -10.16 3.79 -5.96
CA LYS A 82 -8.77 4.17 -6.24
C LYS A 82 -7.85 3.86 -5.07
N TRP A 83 -8.27 4.18 -3.84
CA TRP A 83 -7.48 3.85 -2.65
C TRP A 83 -7.37 2.35 -2.40
N GLU A 84 -8.44 1.57 -2.61
CA GLU A 84 -8.39 0.11 -2.53
C GLU A 84 -7.36 -0.48 -3.51
N LEU A 85 -7.35 0.00 -4.76
CA LEU A 85 -6.40 -0.48 -5.77
C LEU A 85 -4.94 -0.12 -5.45
N ILE A 86 -4.72 1.02 -4.78
CA ILE A 86 -3.38 1.38 -4.27
C ILE A 86 -2.97 0.42 -3.16
N ASP A 87 -3.87 0.16 -2.22
CA ASP A 87 -3.62 -0.76 -1.11
C ASP A 87 -3.29 -2.18 -1.63
N ASP A 88 -4.07 -2.69 -2.58
CA ASP A 88 -3.84 -3.97 -3.25
C ASP A 88 -2.46 -4.03 -3.93
N LEU A 89 -2.10 -2.97 -4.67
CA LEU A 89 -0.81 -2.89 -5.36
C LEU A 89 0.37 -2.88 -4.38
N ILE A 90 0.27 -2.08 -3.32
CA ILE A 90 1.31 -2.00 -2.30
C ILE A 90 1.42 -3.33 -1.55
N GLY A 91 0.30 -3.95 -1.20
CA GLY A 91 0.27 -5.28 -0.60
C GLY A 91 1.02 -6.30 -1.45
N ALA A 92 0.72 -6.36 -2.75
CA ALA A 92 1.40 -7.29 -3.65
C ALA A 92 2.91 -7.01 -3.79
N LEU A 93 3.33 -5.74 -3.80
CA LEU A 93 4.74 -5.35 -3.81
C LEU A 93 5.46 -5.73 -2.50
N LEU A 94 4.78 -5.59 -1.36
CA LEU A 94 5.29 -6.01 -0.06
C LEU A 94 5.38 -7.53 0.06
N ASP A 95 4.39 -8.28 -0.42
CA ASP A 95 4.42 -9.74 -0.47
C ASP A 95 5.59 -10.24 -1.34
N TRP A 96 5.84 -9.58 -2.46
CA TRP A 96 7.01 -9.87 -3.29
C TRP A 96 8.33 -9.63 -2.53
N LYS A 97 8.42 -8.57 -1.73
CA LYS A 97 9.57 -8.29 -0.85
C LYS A 97 9.70 -9.36 0.25
N LEU A 98 8.61 -9.72 0.93
CA LEU A 98 8.57 -10.75 1.96
C LEU A 98 9.04 -12.10 1.41
N SER A 99 8.60 -12.47 0.20
CA SER A 99 9.05 -13.71 -0.44
C SER A 99 10.58 -13.80 -0.60
N GLN A 100 11.28 -12.66 -0.72
CA GLN A 100 12.75 -12.65 -0.74
C GLN A 100 13.34 -13.00 0.63
N ILE A 101 12.74 -12.46 1.69
CA ILE A 101 13.18 -12.66 3.06
C ILE A 101 12.96 -14.13 3.44
N GLU A 102 11.77 -14.66 3.17
CA GLU A 102 11.45 -16.06 3.44
C GLU A 102 12.34 -17.03 2.63
N LYS A 103 12.62 -16.71 1.36
CA LYS A 103 13.58 -17.50 0.56
C LYS A 103 14.97 -17.51 1.19
N ASN A 104 15.46 -16.37 1.70
CA ASN A 104 16.77 -16.27 2.33
C ASN A 104 16.83 -17.07 3.63
N ILE A 105 15.78 -17.01 4.45
CA ILE A 105 15.68 -17.78 5.69
C ILE A 105 15.68 -19.28 5.36
N ALA A 106 14.82 -19.72 4.45
CA ALA A 106 14.74 -21.12 4.02
C ALA A 106 16.06 -21.63 3.43
N GLU A 107 16.82 -20.77 2.74
CA GLU A 107 18.15 -21.10 2.21
C GLU A 107 19.17 -21.34 3.35
N VAL A 108 19.15 -20.52 4.39
CA VAL A 108 19.99 -20.68 5.58
C VAL A 108 19.61 -21.94 6.35
N GLU A 109 18.32 -22.21 6.54
CA GLU A 109 17.84 -23.42 7.22
C GLU A 109 18.24 -24.68 6.45
N TYR A 110 18.01 -24.71 5.13
CA TYR A 110 18.43 -25.82 4.29
C TYR A 110 19.93 -26.10 4.40
N ASN A 111 20.78 -25.05 4.38
CA ASN A 111 22.22 -25.20 4.53
C ASN A 111 22.60 -25.75 5.92
N MET A 112 21.94 -25.26 6.97
CA MET A 112 22.14 -25.74 8.35
C MET A 112 21.83 -27.24 8.47
N TYR A 113 20.67 -27.68 7.97
CA TYR A 113 20.26 -29.09 8.06
C TYR A 113 21.02 -30.00 7.10
N SER A 114 21.48 -29.48 5.96
CA SER A 114 22.38 -30.20 5.04
C SER A 114 23.72 -30.50 5.70
N GLU A 115 24.24 -29.55 6.47
CA GLU A 115 25.49 -29.72 7.20
C GLU A 115 25.32 -30.65 8.42
N ASP A 116 24.21 -30.55 9.17
CA ASP A 116 23.88 -31.50 10.25
C ASP A 116 23.79 -32.94 9.72
N TYR A 117 23.10 -33.14 8.59
CA TYR A 117 23.03 -34.45 7.93
C TYR A 117 24.41 -34.97 7.54
N THR A 118 25.24 -34.13 6.91
CA THR A 118 26.60 -34.51 6.50
C THR A 118 27.47 -34.89 7.71
N ASN A 119 27.35 -34.16 8.81
CA ASN A 119 28.09 -34.42 10.04
C ASN A 119 27.63 -35.70 10.73
N LYS A 120 26.33 -35.97 10.78
CA LYS A 120 25.79 -37.24 11.31
C LYS A 120 26.15 -38.43 10.44
N GLN A 121 26.17 -38.27 9.13
CA GLN A 121 26.61 -39.34 8.22
C GLN A 121 28.08 -39.70 8.46
N LYS A 122 28.96 -38.70 8.64
CA LYS A 122 30.35 -38.93 9.04
C LYS A 122 30.44 -39.60 10.42
N ALA A 123 29.74 -39.09 11.43
CA ALA A 123 29.76 -39.64 12.78
C ALA A 123 29.27 -41.10 12.83
N PHE A 124 28.29 -41.46 12.00
CA PHE A 124 27.80 -42.83 11.87
C PHE A 124 28.90 -43.80 11.40
N THR A 125 29.74 -43.39 10.44
CA THR A 125 30.86 -44.22 9.96
C THR A 125 31.89 -44.53 11.05
N TYR A 126 31.94 -43.71 12.11
CA TYR A 126 32.81 -43.91 13.27
C TYR A 126 32.05 -44.45 14.50
N GLY A 127 30.79 -44.86 14.36
CA GLY A 127 29.96 -45.38 15.46
C GLY A 127 29.51 -44.33 16.49
N GLY A 128 29.60 -43.03 16.16
CA GLY A 128 29.29 -41.93 17.09
C GLY A 128 27.80 -41.55 17.18
N VAL A 129 26.97 -41.98 16.23
CA VAL A 129 25.51 -41.74 16.21
C VAL A 129 24.78 -42.98 15.69
N SER A 130 23.47 -43.08 15.96
CA SER A 130 22.65 -44.19 15.46
C SER A 130 22.24 -43.99 13.99
N GLU A 131 21.88 -45.09 13.31
CA GLU A 131 21.28 -45.01 11.97
C GLU A 131 19.98 -44.18 11.96
N GLN A 132 19.20 -44.29 13.03
CA GLN A 132 17.97 -43.52 13.20
C GLN A 132 18.25 -42.01 13.22
N ASP A 133 19.32 -41.56 13.88
CA ASP A 133 19.70 -40.14 13.91
C ASP A 133 20.06 -39.60 12.52
N VAL A 134 20.70 -40.43 11.69
CA VAL A 134 21.03 -40.09 10.29
C VAL A 134 19.75 -39.96 9.47
N GLN A 135 18.80 -40.90 9.62
CA GLN A 135 17.52 -40.86 8.92
C GLN A 135 16.67 -39.64 9.32
N ILE A 136 16.63 -39.29 10.61
CA ILE A 136 15.94 -38.08 11.09
C ILE A 136 16.57 -36.82 10.47
N ALA A 137 17.90 -36.75 10.40
CA ALA A 137 18.59 -35.61 9.80
C ALA A 137 18.34 -35.50 8.29
N LEU A 138 18.27 -36.63 7.58
CA LEU A 138 17.89 -36.69 6.17
C LEU A 138 16.48 -36.12 5.93
N ILE A 139 15.51 -36.58 6.71
CA ILE A 139 14.11 -36.11 6.61
C ILE A 139 14.03 -34.60 6.84
N ARG A 140 14.75 -34.08 7.85
CA ARG A 140 14.78 -32.62 8.12
C ARG A 140 15.39 -31.84 6.97
N ARG A 141 16.52 -32.29 6.42
CA ARG A 141 17.13 -31.67 5.24
C ARG A 141 16.14 -31.60 4.08
N ASP A 142 15.46 -32.71 3.79
CA ASP A 142 14.53 -32.80 2.66
C ASP A 142 13.29 -31.92 2.85
N LEU A 143 12.81 -31.78 4.09
CA LEU A 143 11.75 -30.83 4.44
C LEU A 143 12.16 -29.39 4.11
N HIS A 144 13.33 -28.95 4.57
CA HIS A 144 13.79 -27.57 4.33
C HIS A 144 14.22 -27.33 2.87
N LEU A 145 14.62 -28.38 2.13
CA LEU A 145 14.80 -28.28 0.68
C LEU A 145 13.47 -28.00 -0.02
N ALA A 146 12.41 -28.73 0.34
CA ALA A 146 11.07 -28.52 -0.22
C ALA A 146 10.53 -27.12 0.11
N GLU A 147 10.78 -26.62 1.32
CA GLU A 147 10.42 -25.26 1.73
C GLU A 147 11.18 -24.18 0.93
N LEU A 148 12.49 -24.36 0.73
CA LEU A 148 13.28 -23.47 -0.12
C LEU A 148 12.76 -23.44 -1.56
N ASP A 149 12.44 -24.61 -2.13
CA ASP A 149 11.91 -24.69 -3.49
C ASP A 149 10.49 -24.11 -3.59
N TYR A 150 9.66 -24.24 -2.55
CA TYR A 150 8.39 -23.53 -2.45
C TYR A 150 8.58 -22.01 -2.54
N TYR A 151 9.45 -21.41 -1.73
CA TYR A 151 9.65 -19.96 -1.75
C TYR A 151 10.29 -19.45 -3.05
N LYS A 152 11.19 -20.23 -3.68
CA LYS A 152 11.71 -19.91 -5.02
C LYS A 152 10.59 -19.85 -6.05
N ASN A 153 9.71 -20.86 -6.07
CA ASN A 153 8.61 -20.92 -7.03
C ASN A 153 7.56 -19.84 -6.76
N TYR A 154 7.20 -19.63 -5.48
CA TYR A 154 6.25 -18.61 -5.06
C TYR A 154 6.70 -17.21 -5.49
N ARG A 155 7.99 -16.89 -5.29
CA ARG A 155 8.58 -15.63 -5.74
C ARG A 155 8.47 -15.43 -7.26
N ILE A 156 8.77 -16.47 -8.04
CA ILE A 156 8.68 -16.41 -9.52
C ILE A 156 7.24 -16.17 -9.97
N GLN A 157 6.27 -16.82 -9.32
CA GLN A 157 4.85 -16.61 -9.60
C GLN A 157 4.41 -15.18 -9.29
N LEU A 158 4.77 -14.65 -8.11
CA LEU A 158 4.50 -13.25 -7.74
C LEU A 158 5.13 -12.26 -8.72
N GLU A 159 6.40 -12.49 -9.10
CA GLU A 159 7.10 -11.62 -10.04
C GLU A 159 6.45 -11.62 -11.42
N SER A 160 6.03 -12.80 -11.91
CA SER A 160 5.33 -12.93 -13.19
C SER A 160 3.98 -12.21 -13.14
N TYR A 161 3.20 -12.46 -12.09
CA TYR A 161 1.91 -11.81 -11.85
C TYR A 161 2.03 -10.28 -11.82
N LEU A 162 3.00 -9.73 -11.07
CA LEU A 162 3.21 -8.29 -10.97
C LEU A 162 3.64 -7.67 -12.30
N LYS A 163 4.57 -8.31 -13.03
CA LYS A 163 5.05 -7.82 -14.33
C LYS A 163 3.95 -7.82 -15.39
N GLU A 164 3.14 -8.87 -15.43
CA GLU A 164 1.98 -8.97 -16.34
C GLU A 164 0.93 -7.92 -15.99
N THR A 165 0.54 -7.84 -14.71
CA THR A 165 -0.50 -6.92 -14.22
C THR A 165 -0.12 -5.45 -14.43
N LEU A 166 1.13 -5.10 -14.17
CA LEU A 166 1.62 -3.72 -14.31
C LEU A 166 2.14 -3.42 -15.72
N SER A 167 2.31 -4.44 -16.56
CA SER A 167 2.95 -4.34 -17.88
C SER A 167 4.30 -3.61 -17.80
N ILE A 168 5.14 -4.00 -16.84
CA ILE A 168 6.47 -3.43 -16.59
C ILE A 168 7.56 -4.49 -16.72
N ALA A 169 8.76 -4.07 -17.11
CA ALA A 169 9.92 -4.95 -17.20
C ALA A 169 10.56 -5.23 -15.82
N GLU A 170 10.54 -4.24 -14.93
CA GLU A 170 11.17 -4.29 -13.61
C GLU A 170 10.19 -3.84 -12.54
N ILE A 171 10.14 -4.59 -11.43
CA ILE A 171 9.25 -4.29 -10.30
C ILE A 171 9.85 -3.14 -9.48
N PRO A 172 9.08 -2.07 -9.18
CA PRO A 172 9.58 -0.96 -8.38
C PRO A 172 9.93 -1.43 -6.97
N THR A 173 11.01 -0.88 -6.41
CA THR A 173 11.33 -1.10 -5.00
C THR A 173 10.62 -0.05 -4.17
N ILE A 174 9.84 -0.45 -3.18
CA ILE A 174 9.24 0.50 -2.24
C ILE A 174 10.32 0.88 -1.22
N SER A 175 10.66 2.17 -1.21
CA SER A 175 11.49 2.83 -0.19
C SER A 175 10.78 4.11 0.21
N LEU A 176 10.48 4.25 1.50
CA LEU A 176 9.71 5.37 2.02
C LEU A 176 10.61 6.28 2.85
N PRO A 177 10.64 7.60 2.58
CA PRO A 177 11.42 8.52 3.36
C PRO A 177 10.82 8.64 4.77
N LEU A 178 11.61 8.26 5.78
CA LEU A 178 11.25 8.40 7.20
C LEU A 178 11.23 9.86 7.68
N THR A 179 11.67 10.80 6.85
CA THR A 179 11.93 12.20 7.22
C THR A 179 10.84 13.19 6.82
N SER A 180 9.85 12.77 6.02
CA SER A 180 8.82 13.67 5.45
C SER A 180 7.41 13.20 5.80
N LEU A 181 7.10 13.05 7.09
CA LEU A 181 5.72 12.76 7.48
C LEU A 181 4.78 13.89 7.04
N PRO A 182 3.58 13.55 6.54
CA PRO A 182 2.52 14.54 6.40
C PRO A 182 2.30 15.26 7.73
N ILE A 183 2.12 16.58 7.68
CA ILE A 183 1.91 17.39 8.88
C ILE A 183 0.41 17.52 9.11
N LEU A 184 -0.08 17.15 10.30
CA LEU A 184 -1.44 17.51 10.72
C LEU A 184 -1.42 18.91 11.34
N ASN A 185 -1.96 19.88 10.61
CA ASN A 185 -2.17 21.25 11.05
C ASN A 185 -3.57 21.74 10.64
N GLU A 186 -3.94 22.96 11.04
CA GLU A 186 -5.25 23.55 10.71
C GLU A 186 -5.51 23.61 9.20
N GLU A 187 -4.48 23.89 8.38
CA GLU A 187 -4.62 23.92 6.93
C GLU A 187 -4.97 22.54 6.36
N THR A 188 -4.34 21.49 6.88
CA THR A 188 -4.58 20.11 6.46
C THR A 188 -5.96 19.63 6.90
N GLN A 189 -6.37 19.96 8.12
CA GLN A 189 -7.72 19.69 8.61
C GLN A 189 -8.79 20.40 7.77
N LYS A 190 -8.56 21.67 7.43
CA LYS A 190 -9.43 22.43 6.55
C LYS A 190 -9.50 21.82 5.15
N LYS A 191 -8.36 21.48 4.56
CA LYS A 191 -8.29 20.80 3.25
C LYS A 191 -9.05 19.48 3.25
N ALA A 192 -8.91 18.68 4.31
CA ALA A 192 -9.64 17.42 4.44
C ALA A 192 -11.16 17.65 4.55
N LYS A 193 -11.59 18.63 5.36
CA LYS A 193 -13.01 19.02 5.45
C LYS A 193 -13.57 19.51 4.12
N ASP A 194 -12.86 20.43 3.46
CA ASP A 194 -13.26 20.99 2.16
C ASP A 194 -13.21 19.92 1.05
N GLY A 195 -12.36 18.90 1.20
CA GLY A 195 -12.25 17.74 0.33
C GLY A 195 -13.38 16.74 0.51
N SER A 196 -13.88 16.57 1.73
CA SER A 196 -14.81 15.50 2.11
C SER A 196 -16.06 15.45 1.25
N ILE A 197 -16.23 14.34 0.54
CA ILE A 197 -17.35 14.12 -0.37
C ILE A 197 -18.62 13.79 0.43
N GLU A 198 -18.50 13.07 1.54
CA GLU A 198 -19.58 12.76 2.47
C GLU A 198 -20.18 14.04 3.09
N ILE A 199 -19.33 14.97 3.52
CA ILE A 199 -19.78 16.27 4.03
C ILE A 199 -20.50 17.05 2.91
N LYS A 200 -19.98 17.05 1.68
CA LYS A 200 -20.65 17.70 0.53
C LYS A 200 -22.02 17.09 0.23
N ILE A 201 -22.14 15.76 0.26
CA ILE A 201 -23.43 15.06 0.10
C ILE A 201 -24.41 15.49 1.19
N ALA A 202 -23.97 15.54 2.44
CA ALA A 202 -24.81 15.95 3.56
C ALA A 202 -25.23 17.42 3.49
N GLN A 203 -24.32 18.31 3.06
CA GLN A 203 -24.59 19.73 2.81
C GLN A 203 -25.61 19.93 1.69
N SER A 204 -25.42 19.29 0.54
CA SER A 204 -26.38 19.35 -0.58
C SER A 204 -27.74 18.77 -0.19
N SER A 205 -27.78 17.69 0.59
CA SER A 205 -29.02 17.09 1.10
C SER A 205 -29.76 18.01 2.07
N ASN A 206 -29.03 18.70 2.96
CA ASN A 206 -29.61 19.74 3.81
C ASN A 206 -30.23 20.87 2.98
N GLU A 207 -29.51 21.37 1.96
CA GLU A 207 -30.00 22.44 1.09
C GLU A 207 -31.23 22.02 0.28
N ILE A 208 -31.30 20.77 -0.17
CA ILE A 208 -32.47 20.19 -0.84
C ILE A 208 -33.68 20.27 0.09
N GLU A 209 -33.55 19.78 1.32
CA GLU A 209 -34.67 19.75 2.28
C GLU A 209 -35.07 21.16 2.74
N MET A 210 -34.11 22.08 2.92
CA MET A 210 -34.40 23.49 3.19
C MET A 210 -35.13 24.17 2.02
N THR A 211 -34.77 23.84 0.78
CA THR A 211 -35.44 24.37 -0.42
C THR A 211 -36.86 23.81 -0.52
N ARG A 212 -37.04 22.50 -0.30
CA ARG A 212 -38.36 21.84 -0.23
C ARG A 212 -39.23 22.45 0.86
N TYR A 213 -38.68 22.70 2.05
CA TYR A 213 -39.39 23.37 3.15
C TYR A 213 -39.86 24.77 2.75
N ARG A 214 -38.99 25.59 2.17
CA ARG A 214 -39.34 26.95 1.73
C ARG A 214 -40.47 26.95 0.70
N LEU A 215 -40.37 26.10 -0.34
CA LEU A 215 -41.41 25.94 -1.34
C LEU A 215 -42.74 25.45 -0.72
N SER A 216 -42.65 24.51 0.21
CA SER A 216 -43.80 23.95 0.91
C SER A 216 -44.50 25.00 1.79
N SER A 217 -43.72 25.82 2.49
CA SER A 217 -44.21 26.89 3.36
C SER A 217 -44.81 28.09 2.60
N ALA A 218 -44.47 28.25 1.32
CA ALA A 218 -45.04 29.27 0.44
C ALA A 218 -46.43 28.90 -0.11
N GLY A 219 -47.06 27.83 0.42
CA GLY A 219 -48.41 27.40 0.06
C GLY A 219 -48.48 26.48 -1.16
N MET A 220 -47.33 25.98 -1.66
CA MET A 220 -47.29 25.10 -2.83
C MET A 220 -47.54 23.61 -2.48
N THR A 221 -47.66 23.26 -1.19
CA THR A 221 -47.85 21.88 -0.72
C THR A 221 -48.61 21.82 0.63
N THR A 222 -48.81 20.62 1.18
CA THR A 222 -49.46 20.43 2.50
C THR A 222 -48.56 20.82 3.68
N ALA A 223 -49.17 21.27 4.80
CA ALA A 223 -48.44 21.60 6.03
C ALA A 223 -47.58 20.44 6.57
N TYR A 224 -48.04 19.20 6.40
CA TYR A 224 -47.29 18.00 6.78
C TYR A 224 -45.97 17.85 6.03
N GLN A 225 -45.95 18.16 4.72
CA GLN A 225 -44.74 18.08 3.90
C GLN A 225 -43.72 19.16 4.28
N ALA A 226 -44.20 20.37 4.61
CA ALA A 226 -43.33 21.42 5.17
C ALA A 226 -42.68 20.96 6.49
N ASP A 227 -43.46 20.42 7.43
CA ASP A 227 -42.93 19.94 8.72
C ASP A 227 -42.00 18.74 8.58
N TYR A 228 -42.23 17.86 7.60
CA TYR A 228 -41.32 16.77 7.26
C TYR A 228 -39.98 17.30 6.76
N SER A 229 -39.97 18.15 5.73
CA SER A 229 -38.72 18.70 5.18
C SER A 229 -37.95 19.54 6.18
N LYS A 230 -38.63 20.27 7.08
CA LYS A 230 -37.98 20.98 8.19
C LYS A 230 -37.24 20.03 9.14
N ARG A 231 -37.86 18.90 9.50
CA ARG A 231 -37.23 17.88 10.35
C ARG A 231 -36.07 17.19 9.65
N MET A 232 -36.23 16.84 8.37
CA MET A 232 -35.16 16.25 7.57
C MET A 232 -33.97 17.18 7.39
N ALA A 233 -34.21 18.47 7.12
CA ALA A 233 -33.16 19.48 7.09
C ALA A 233 -32.40 19.51 8.42
N LYS A 234 -33.10 19.51 9.57
CA LYS A 234 -32.44 19.48 10.88
C LYS A 234 -31.62 18.21 11.11
N ILE A 235 -32.10 17.05 10.64
CA ILE A 235 -31.34 15.80 10.69
C ILE A 235 -30.05 15.92 9.88
N HIS A 236 -30.12 16.44 8.64
CA HIS A 236 -28.92 16.65 7.82
C HIS A 236 -27.95 17.68 8.44
N GLU A 237 -28.46 18.73 9.08
CA GLU A 237 -27.62 19.71 9.80
C GLU A 237 -26.83 19.03 10.93
N LEU A 238 -27.50 18.21 11.75
CA LEU A 238 -26.84 17.45 12.81
C LEU A 238 -25.86 16.41 12.23
N ASN A 239 -26.20 15.79 11.10
CA ASN A 239 -25.33 14.84 10.41
C ASN A 239 -24.05 15.51 9.90
N ILE A 240 -24.12 16.73 9.34
CA ILE A 240 -22.93 17.48 8.92
C ILE A 240 -22.00 17.71 10.12
N ILE A 241 -22.54 18.13 11.27
CA ILE A 241 -21.75 18.33 12.49
C ILE A 241 -21.09 17.02 12.95
N SER A 242 -21.84 15.90 12.93
CA SER A 242 -21.29 14.58 13.26
C SER A 242 -20.15 14.20 12.33
N LEU A 243 -20.36 14.29 11.01
CA LEU A 243 -19.35 13.94 10.00
C LEU A 243 -18.08 14.81 10.13
N GLU A 244 -18.24 16.09 10.44
CA GLU A 244 -17.08 16.97 10.69
C GLU A 244 -16.30 16.55 11.94
N GLN A 245 -17.00 16.19 13.03
CA GLN A 245 -16.36 15.72 14.26
C GLN A 245 -15.65 14.38 14.05
N ASP A 246 -16.32 13.44 13.37
CA ASP A 246 -15.78 12.13 13.02
C ASP A 246 -14.53 12.28 12.13
N LEU A 247 -14.58 13.18 11.13
CA LEU A 247 -13.44 13.49 10.28
C LEU A 247 -12.23 13.96 11.08
N TYR A 248 -12.40 14.93 11.99
CA TYR A 248 -11.28 15.43 12.79
C TYR A 248 -10.76 14.40 13.80
N PHE A 249 -11.64 13.60 14.38
CA PHE A 249 -11.27 12.51 15.26
C PHE A 249 -10.43 11.47 14.50
N ASP A 250 -10.91 11.01 13.34
CA ASP A 250 -10.24 10.02 12.51
C ASP A 250 -8.90 10.54 11.98
N LEU A 251 -8.83 11.80 11.51
CA LEU A 251 -7.56 12.42 11.10
C LEU A 251 -6.53 12.39 12.23
N SER A 252 -6.95 12.76 13.44
CA SER A 252 -6.08 12.76 14.61
C SER A 252 -5.65 11.33 14.98
N ARG A 253 -6.58 10.37 14.96
CA ARG A 253 -6.31 8.96 15.23
C ARG A 253 -5.30 8.38 14.24
N TYR A 254 -5.52 8.57 12.94
CA TYR A 254 -4.64 8.05 11.90
C TYR A 254 -3.28 8.75 11.91
N TYR A 255 -3.22 10.04 12.23
CA TYR A 255 -1.96 10.75 12.36
C TYR A 255 -1.11 10.24 13.53
N GLU A 256 -1.72 10.01 14.70
CA GLU A 256 -1.01 9.41 15.84
C GLU A 256 -0.58 7.96 15.55
N GLY A 257 -1.44 7.19 14.88
CA GLY A 257 -1.09 5.85 14.38
C GLY A 257 0.14 5.89 13.45
N LEU A 258 0.16 6.83 12.50
CA LEU A 258 1.28 7.03 11.59
C LEU A 258 2.57 7.40 12.33
N LYS A 259 2.52 8.27 13.35
CA LYS A 259 3.70 8.59 14.18
C LYS A 259 4.25 7.35 14.88
N ILE A 260 3.39 6.55 15.49
CA ILE A 260 3.78 5.31 16.18
C ILE A 260 4.40 4.33 15.19
N ALA A 261 3.76 4.10 14.05
CA ALA A 261 4.27 3.21 13.02
C ALA A 261 5.61 3.69 12.45
N THR A 262 5.80 5.00 12.29
CA THR A 262 7.07 5.59 11.86
C THR A 262 8.18 5.35 12.88
N ALA A 263 7.89 5.56 14.17
CA ALA A 263 8.85 5.32 15.24
C ALA A 263 9.24 3.84 15.33
N ARG A 264 8.27 2.93 15.17
CA ARG A 264 8.51 1.47 15.10
C ARG A 264 9.37 1.10 13.89
N LEU A 265 9.01 1.57 12.69
CA LEU A 265 9.78 1.31 11.47
C LEU A 265 11.22 1.76 11.63
N LYS A 266 11.45 2.97 12.17
CA LYS A 266 12.79 3.46 12.46
C LYS A 266 13.53 2.53 13.42
N ALA A 267 12.93 2.17 14.55
CA ALA A 267 13.54 1.27 15.52
C ALA A 267 13.88 -0.11 14.93
N SER A 268 12.98 -0.71 14.16
CA SER A 268 13.19 -2.01 13.52
C SER A 268 14.27 -1.95 12.43
N VAL A 269 14.36 -0.86 11.68
CA VAL A 269 15.44 -0.65 10.70
C VAL A 269 16.78 -0.44 11.39
N ASP A 270 16.83 0.36 12.46
CA ASP A 270 18.04 0.57 13.25
C ASP A 270 18.53 -0.75 13.87
N GLU A 271 17.62 -1.56 14.41
CA GLU A 271 17.93 -2.89 14.96
C GLU A 271 18.42 -3.86 13.88
N LYS A 272 17.71 -3.96 12.75
CA LYS A 272 18.16 -4.74 11.58
C LYS A 272 19.58 -4.35 11.16
N ASN A 273 19.86 -3.05 11.02
CA ASN A 273 21.18 -2.57 10.61
C ASN A 273 22.25 -2.90 11.65
N LEU A 274 21.94 -2.80 12.95
CA LEU A 274 22.84 -3.20 14.02
C LEU A 274 23.21 -4.68 13.92
N GLN A 275 22.25 -5.54 13.61
CA GLN A 275 22.44 -6.99 13.50
C GLN A 275 23.19 -7.37 12.22
N LEU A 276 22.88 -6.72 11.10
CA LEU A 276 23.63 -6.87 9.84
C LEU A 276 25.10 -6.47 9.99
N ASN A 277 25.41 -5.46 10.81
CA ASN A 277 26.80 -5.07 11.09
C ASN A 277 27.59 -6.14 11.87
N GLN A 278 26.92 -7.12 12.48
CA GLN A 278 27.57 -8.26 13.13
C GLN A 278 27.93 -9.38 12.13
N LEU A 279 27.28 -9.41 10.96
CA LEU A 279 27.45 -10.47 9.96
C LEU A 279 28.92 -10.71 9.57
N PRO A 280 29.76 -9.70 9.28
CA PRO A 280 31.16 -9.94 8.94
C PRO A 280 31.95 -10.59 10.06
N LYS A 281 31.67 -10.24 11.32
CA LYS A 281 32.34 -10.82 12.49
C LYS A 281 31.94 -12.28 12.71
N VAL A 282 30.67 -12.60 12.49
CA VAL A 282 30.14 -13.98 12.57
C VAL A 282 30.75 -14.84 11.45
N GLN A 283 30.83 -14.31 10.23
CA GLN A 283 31.50 -14.97 9.09
C GLN A 283 32.99 -15.20 9.35
N GLU A 284 33.70 -14.20 9.87
CA GLU A 284 35.11 -14.32 10.25
C GLU A 284 35.32 -15.38 11.34
N ALA A 285 34.47 -15.38 12.38
CA ALA A 285 34.55 -16.35 13.46
C ALA A 285 34.34 -17.78 12.96
N HIS A 286 33.39 -18.00 12.04
CA HIS A 286 33.18 -19.31 11.42
C HIS A 286 34.37 -19.71 10.55
N THR A 287 34.87 -18.81 9.71
CA THR A 287 36.01 -19.08 8.81
C THR A 287 37.29 -19.42 9.58
N LYS A 288 37.49 -18.79 10.75
CA LYS A 288 38.63 -19.07 11.64
C LYS A 288 38.41 -20.27 12.57
N GLY A 289 37.23 -20.89 12.54
CA GLY A 289 36.89 -22.06 13.36
C GLY A 289 36.62 -21.75 14.84
N TYR A 290 36.34 -20.49 15.19
CA TYR A 290 35.99 -20.09 16.57
C TYR A 290 34.57 -20.47 16.98
N ILE A 291 33.69 -20.67 16.00
CA ILE A 291 32.30 -21.11 16.21
C ILE A 291 32.01 -22.30 15.29
N THR A 292 31.07 -23.15 15.69
CA THR A 292 30.63 -24.27 14.83
C THR A 292 29.77 -23.75 13.69
N ALA A 293 29.62 -24.55 12.63
CA ALA A 293 28.69 -24.22 11.55
C ALA A 293 27.23 -24.09 12.02
N ASN A 294 26.82 -24.89 13.01
CA ASN A 294 25.49 -24.78 13.61
C ASN A 294 25.31 -23.42 14.32
N ASP A 295 26.31 -22.96 15.07
CA ASP A 295 26.26 -21.64 15.71
C ASP A 295 26.25 -20.51 14.68
N TYR A 296 27.00 -20.68 13.59
CA TYR A 296 27.01 -19.76 12.45
C TYR A 296 25.63 -19.62 11.81
N TYR A 297 24.98 -20.71 11.40
CA TYR A 297 23.65 -20.63 10.78
C TYR A 297 22.58 -20.13 11.74
N LYS A 298 22.62 -20.52 13.03
CA LYS A 298 21.70 -19.95 14.03
C LYS A 298 21.84 -18.43 14.12
N LYS A 299 23.07 -17.91 14.11
CA LYS A 299 23.29 -16.46 14.10
C LYS A 299 22.84 -15.81 12.81
N LEU A 300 22.97 -16.48 11.66
CA LEU A 300 22.38 -15.98 10.40
C LEU A 300 20.86 -15.91 10.48
N LEU A 301 20.20 -16.95 11.00
CA LEU A 301 18.74 -16.96 11.16
C LEU A 301 18.27 -15.85 12.09
N GLU A 302 18.95 -15.65 13.22
CA GLU A 302 18.68 -14.52 14.12
C GLU A 302 18.80 -13.17 13.39
N ILE A 303 19.86 -12.96 12.59
CA ILE A 303 20.05 -11.73 11.82
C ILE A 303 18.93 -11.54 10.78
N TYR A 304 18.55 -12.59 10.05
CA TYR A 304 17.50 -12.52 9.04
C TYR A 304 16.09 -12.40 9.62
N GLU A 305 15.84 -12.81 10.87
CA GLU A 305 14.55 -12.55 11.54
C GLU A 305 14.30 -11.04 11.73
N TYR A 306 15.35 -10.24 11.85
CA TYR A 306 15.23 -8.78 11.88
C TYR A 306 14.88 -8.18 10.51
N ASP A 307 15.17 -8.86 9.40
CA ASP A 307 14.62 -8.48 8.09
C ASP A 307 13.10 -8.64 8.07
N ARG A 308 12.58 -9.75 8.62
CA ARG A 308 11.13 -10.00 8.73
C ARG A 308 10.47 -8.97 9.64
N THR A 309 11.08 -8.66 10.78
CA THR A 309 10.58 -7.65 11.73
C THR A 309 10.53 -6.26 11.11
N ALA A 310 11.60 -5.84 10.42
CA ALA A 310 11.63 -4.57 9.71
C ALA A 310 10.60 -4.49 8.59
N HIS A 311 10.38 -5.60 7.87
CA HIS A 311 9.34 -5.67 6.84
C HIS A 311 7.92 -5.54 7.41
N HIS A 312 7.64 -6.18 8.55
CA HIS A 312 6.34 -6.03 9.21
C HIS A 312 6.10 -4.57 9.64
N ALA A 313 7.12 -3.92 10.20
CA ALA A 313 7.02 -2.50 10.58
C ALA A 313 6.84 -1.58 9.35
N GLU A 314 7.42 -1.93 8.20
CA GLU A 314 7.22 -1.22 6.93
C GLU A 314 5.78 -1.35 6.44
N TYR A 315 5.20 -2.55 6.55
CA TYR A 315 3.79 -2.79 6.26
C TYR A 315 2.87 -1.95 7.17
N GLU A 316 3.09 -1.97 8.49
CA GLU A 316 2.31 -1.16 9.45
C GLU A 316 2.39 0.35 9.13
N TYR A 317 3.58 0.83 8.77
CA TYR A 317 3.80 2.21 8.37
C TYR A 317 3.00 2.58 7.11
N LEU A 318 3.06 1.73 6.07
CA LEU A 318 2.34 1.94 4.81
C LEU A 318 0.83 1.96 5.01
N GLN A 319 0.28 1.02 5.78
CA GLN A 319 -1.13 0.97 6.12
C GLN A 319 -1.60 2.23 6.86
N SER A 320 -0.77 2.70 7.81
CA SER A 320 -1.04 3.93 8.56
C SER A 320 -0.98 5.16 7.66
N LEU A 321 -0.03 5.21 6.72
CA LEU A 321 0.13 6.30 5.76
C LEU A 321 -1.07 6.36 4.80
N ILE A 322 -1.47 5.23 4.23
CA ILE A 322 -2.66 5.12 3.34
C ILE A 322 -3.91 5.59 4.10
N SER A 323 -4.11 5.11 5.33
CA SER A 323 -5.26 5.49 6.15
C SER A 323 -5.31 7.00 6.40
N PHE A 324 -4.16 7.60 6.75
CA PHE A 324 -4.04 9.04 6.96
C PHE A 324 -4.32 9.84 5.66
N LEU A 325 -3.72 9.44 4.54
CA LEU A 325 -3.88 10.14 3.26
C LEU A 325 -5.30 10.02 2.71
N LYS A 326 -5.93 8.84 2.85
CA LYS A 326 -7.33 8.60 2.51
C LYS A 326 -8.25 9.49 3.33
N GLN A 327 -8.07 9.56 4.64
CA GLN A 327 -8.87 10.42 5.52
C GLN A 327 -8.62 11.91 5.26
N SER A 328 -7.44 12.27 4.78
CA SER A 328 -7.10 13.63 4.34
C SER A 328 -7.70 13.99 2.98
N TYR A 329 -8.47 13.09 2.35
CA TYR A 329 -9.00 13.20 0.98
C TYR A 329 -7.94 13.58 -0.04
N ALA A 330 -6.71 13.09 0.15
CA ALA A 330 -5.63 13.30 -0.80
C ALA A 330 -5.90 12.54 -2.10
N ASP A 331 -5.46 13.10 -3.24
CA ASP A 331 -5.52 12.38 -4.51
C ASP A 331 -4.44 11.28 -4.55
N PRO A 332 -4.83 10.00 -4.57
CA PRO A 332 -3.90 8.87 -4.56
C PRO A 332 -2.81 8.95 -5.64
N ILE A 333 -3.13 9.48 -6.83
CA ILE A 333 -2.18 9.59 -7.94
C ILE A 333 -1.15 10.70 -7.70
N ALA A 334 -1.56 11.78 -7.06
CA ALA A 334 -0.71 12.94 -6.84
C ALA A 334 0.23 12.75 -5.63
N VAL A 335 -0.27 12.13 -4.55
CA VAL A 335 0.48 12.12 -3.28
C VAL A 335 1.35 10.89 -3.11
N PHE A 336 0.88 9.70 -3.50
CA PHE A 336 1.59 8.46 -3.16
C PHE A 336 2.99 8.36 -3.81
N PRO A 337 3.19 8.78 -5.08
CA PRO A 337 4.52 8.80 -5.69
C PRO A 337 5.54 9.71 -4.97
N LEU A 338 5.11 10.72 -4.22
CA LEU A 338 6.02 11.57 -3.45
C LEU A 338 6.70 10.83 -2.30
N TYR A 339 6.11 9.73 -1.85
CA TYR A 339 6.59 8.93 -0.73
C TYR A 339 7.33 7.68 -1.17
N VAL A 340 7.23 7.26 -2.44
CA VAL A 340 7.95 6.08 -2.94
C VAL A 340 9.18 6.52 -3.72
N GLN A 341 10.37 6.14 -3.26
CA GLN A 341 11.60 6.33 -4.04
C GLN A 341 11.70 5.27 -5.14
N THR A 342 12.04 5.69 -6.35
CA THR A 342 12.48 4.79 -7.42
C THR A 342 13.97 4.47 -7.26
N LYS A 343 14.37 3.28 -7.71
CA LYS A 343 15.78 2.90 -7.79
C LYS A 343 16.58 3.84 -8.68
#